data_AF-A0A2V8PGY8-F1
#
_entry.id   AF-A0A2V8PGY8-F1
#
_cell.length_a   1.000
_cell.length_b   1.000
_cell.length_c   1.000
_cell.angle_alpha   90.00
_cell.angle_beta   90.00
_cell.angle_gamma   90.00
#
_symmetry.space_group_name_H-M   'P 1'
#
loop_
_entity.id
_entity.type
_entity.pdbx_description
1 polymer ?
#
loop_
_entity_poly.entity_id
_entity_poly.type
_entity_poly.pdbx_seq_one_letter_code
_entity_poly.pdbx_strand_id
1 'polypeptide(L)'
;MTITESACKSTPQSANLRIETLSFDKIPQQTRLFLDYLRDPVALRRFYPEAVRFHYQVTNRRDRVLANYKTDRAAVCEALERMNRVWKASEKTLANINLLRDADCLAVVSGQQAGLFGGPLYTIYKALSAVKLAECMTQRGLKAAPVFWIATEDHDFAEVAAAGFINRDCDLGRVGVPLEMHRDDVPVGCVTLNESVRETIQNLMGALPQTEFSEDLEKLLREAYEPGRKYGDAFACVMSALMSQHGLILFDPLDSQLKKLAAPLYSDAALRAHEIAVAIEKRSQELVASGYHAQVNPSENSFPLFLHDEDGARHALTRNANGKYQTKADGEEHSAAEFADWASREPE
;
A
#
# COMPACT_ATOMS: atom_id res chain seq x y z
N MET A 1 16.90 36.07 11.01
CA MET A 1 16.50 35.79 9.61
C MET A 1 15.54 34.62 9.65
N THR A 2 14.24 34.90 9.52
CA THR A 2 13.19 33.88 9.42
C THR A 2 13.37 33.12 8.11
N ILE A 3 13.77 31.86 8.21
CA ILE A 3 13.75 30.92 7.09
C ILE A 3 12.28 30.74 6.71
N THR A 4 11.85 31.44 5.67
CA THR A 4 10.55 31.24 5.05
C THR A 4 10.51 29.81 4.48
N GLU A 5 9.74 28.93 5.12
CA GLU A 5 9.39 27.60 4.60
C GLU A 5 8.71 27.77 3.23
N SER A 6 9.48 27.57 2.15
CA SER A 6 9.01 27.67 0.77
C SER A 6 8.06 26.53 0.36
N ALA A 7 7.83 25.54 1.23
CA ALA A 7 7.01 24.37 0.92
C ALA A 7 5.61 24.34 1.56
N CYS A 8 5.27 25.31 2.42
CA CYS A 8 3.99 25.34 3.16
C CYS A 8 3.10 26.56 2.89
N LYS A 9 3.45 27.44 1.94
CA LYS A 9 2.58 28.54 1.50
C LYS A 9 2.62 28.73 -0.02
N SER A 10 1.95 27.85 -0.76
CA SER A 10 1.09 28.35 -1.82
C SER A 10 -0.32 28.40 -1.25
N THR A 11 -0.59 29.39 -0.39
CA THR A 11 -1.97 29.72 -0.06
C THR A 11 -2.67 30.09 -1.38
N PRO A 12 -3.81 29.45 -1.75
CA PRO A 12 -4.54 29.75 -2.99
C PRO A 12 -4.92 31.23 -3.19
N GLN A 13 -4.74 32.05 -2.15
CA GLN A 13 -4.79 33.51 -2.16
C GLN A 13 -3.81 34.16 -3.16
N SER A 14 -2.67 33.55 -3.47
CA SER A 14 -1.76 34.06 -4.52
C SER A 14 -2.29 33.83 -5.94
N ALA A 15 -3.38 33.07 -6.09
CA ALA A 15 -3.99 32.70 -7.37
C ALA A 15 -5.40 33.32 -7.57
N ASN A 16 -5.82 34.30 -6.76
CA ASN A 16 -7.20 34.86 -6.76
C ASN A 16 -8.31 33.80 -6.63
N LEU A 17 -8.01 32.64 -6.03
CA LEU A 17 -9.00 31.58 -5.81
C LEU A 17 -9.75 31.82 -4.50
N ARG A 18 -11.08 31.75 -4.53
CA ARG A 18 -11.92 31.70 -3.34
C ARG A 18 -11.73 30.33 -2.68
N ILE A 19 -11.18 30.33 -1.47
CA ILE A 19 -11.04 29.12 -0.65
C ILE A 19 -12.24 29.04 0.28
N GLU A 20 -13.06 28.01 0.12
CA GLU A 20 -14.05 27.63 1.12
C GLU A 20 -13.58 26.36 1.81
N THR A 21 -13.56 26.37 3.15
CA THR A 21 -13.16 25.20 3.93
C THR A 21 -14.41 24.52 4.48
N LEU A 22 -14.64 23.27 4.08
CA LEU A 22 -15.62 22.39 4.73
C LEU A 22 -14.90 21.57 5.79
N SER A 23 -15.38 21.64 7.04
CA SER A 23 -14.82 20.81 8.11
C SER A 23 -15.28 19.36 7.96
N PHE A 24 -14.39 18.40 8.25
CA PHE A 24 -14.68 16.97 8.07
C PHE A 24 -15.87 16.49 8.91
N ASP A 25 -16.16 17.09 10.06
CA ASP A 25 -17.35 16.75 10.88
C ASP A 25 -18.68 17.09 10.19
N LYS A 26 -18.66 17.92 9.14
CA LYS A 26 -19.84 18.23 8.32
C LYS A 26 -20.03 17.23 7.17
N ILE A 27 -19.05 16.38 6.91
CA ILE A 27 -19.16 15.31 5.91
C ILE A 27 -19.86 14.13 6.60
N PRO A 28 -20.89 13.52 6.01
CA PRO A 28 -21.56 12.38 6.61
C PRO A 28 -20.62 11.16 6.74
N GLN A 29 -21.00 10.22 7.60
CA GLN A 29 -20.32 8.93 7.79
C GLN A 29 -18.86 9.01 8.25
N GLN A 30 -18.43 10.13 8.81
CA GLN A 30 -17.12 10.20 9.47
C GLN A 30 -17.15 9.48 10.82
N THR A 31 -16.13 8.68 11.08
CA THR A 31 -15.98 8.02 12.38
C THR A 31 -15.47 9.01 13.41
N ARG A 32 -15.91 8.85 14.67
CA ARG A 32 -15.41 9.69 15.78
C ARG A 32 -13.88 9.61 15.90
N LEU A 33 -13.30 8.42 15.75
CA LEU A 33 -11.86 8.21 15.83
C LEU A 33 -11.10 9.05 14.80
N PHE A 34 -11.58 9.08 13.56
CA PHE A 34 -10.99 9.89 12.49
C PHE A 34 -11.07 11.39 12.82
N LEU A 35 -12.24 11.88 13.24
CA LEU A 35 -12.43 13.29 13.59
C LEU A 35 -11.55 13.72 14.78
N ASP A 36 -11.46 12.87 15.81
CA ASP A 36 -10.61 13.13 16.98
C ASP A 36 -9.12 13.09 16.61
N TYR A 37 -8.70 12.21 15.68
CA TYR A 37 -7.33 12.19 15.16
C TYR A 37 -6.98 13.46 14.38
N LEU A 38 -7.90 13.99 13.57
CA LEU A 38 -7.68 15.25 12.87
C LEU A 38 -7.64 16.45 13.83
N ARG A 39 -8.42 16.42 14.92
CA ARG A 39 -8.50 17.51 15.90
C ARG A 39 -7.30 17.53 16.85
N ASP A 40 -6.98 16.40 17.47
CA ASP A 40 -5.85 16.26 18.39
C ASP A 40 -5.26 14.84 18.35
N PRO A 41 -4.34 14.57 17.40
CA PRO A 41 -3.76 13.23 17.27
C PRO A 41 -2.95 12.82 18.51
N VAL A 42 -2.44 13.78 19.28
CA VAL A 42 -1.66 13.52 20.50
C VAL A 42 -2.52 12.95 21.63
N ALA A 43 -3.79 13.35 21.71
CA ALA A 43 -4.75 12.78 22.66
C ALA A 43 -4.98 11.27 22.41
N LEU A 44 -4.74 10.80 21.18
CA LEU A 44 -4.89 9.41 20.79
C LEU A 44 -3.60 8.58 20.92
N ARG A 45 -2.55 9.09 21.60
CA ARG A 45 -1.28 8.34 21.80
C ARG A 45 -1.45 7.00 22.50
N ARG A 46 -2.55 6.79 23.22
CA ARG A 46 -2.88 5.46 23.73
C ARG A 46 -2.96 4.44 22.58
N PHE A 47 -3.56 4.79 21.44
CA PHE A 47 -3.82 3.92 20.29
C PHE A 47 -2.84 4.15 19.13
N TYR A 48 -2.33 5.37 18.98
CA TYR A 48 -1.29 5.75 18.02
C TYR A 48 -0.08 6.30 18.79
N PRO A 49 0.76 5.46 19.41
CA PRO A 49 1.86 5.90 20.31
C PRO A 49 2.77 6.96 19.68
N GLU A 50 2.89 6.88 18.36
CA GLU A 50 3.75 7.74 17.56
C GLU A 50 3.09 9.02 17.10
N ALA A 51 1.80 9.22 17.33
CA ALA A 51 1.06 10.36 16.83
C ALA A 51 1.75 11.70 17.19
N VAL A 52 1.91 12.52 16.16
CA VAL A 52 2.50 13.86 16.24
C VAL A 52 1.45 14.89 15.89
N ARG A 53 1.56 16.09 16.48
CA ARG A 53 0.62 17.18 16.19
C ARG A 53 0.85 17.77 14.80
N PHE A 54 2.09 17.79 14.36
CA PHE A 54 2.47 18.33 13.06
C PHE A 54 3.40 17.39 12.32
N HIS A 55 3.20 17.26 11.00
CA HIS A 55 3.95 16.32 10.16
C HIS A 55 5.48 16.51 10.23
N TYR A 56 5.97 17.73 10.46
CA TYR A 56 7.41 17.99 10.58
C TYR A 56 8.06 17.33 11.79
N GLN A 57 7.29 16.99 12.83
CA GLN A 57 7.77 16.30 14.02
C GLN A 57 8.04 14.81 13.77
N VAL A 58 7.58 14.25 12.64
CA VAL A 58 7.88 12.85 12.26
C VAL A 58 9.39 12.63 12.11
N THR A 59 10.15 13.69 11.78
CA THR A 59 11.62 13.66 11.67
C THR A 59 12.32 13.24 12.97
N ASN A 60 11.72 13.51 14.13
CA ASN A 60 12.24 13.10 15.45
C ASN A 60 12.31 11.57 15.61
N ARG A 61 11.64 10.81 14.74
CA ARG A 61 11.68 9.34 14.75
C ARG A 61 12.91 8.77 14.06
N ARG A 62 13.72 9.59 13.36
CA ARG A 62 14.87 9.15 12.55
C ARG A 62 15.76 8.17 13.29
N ASP A 63 16.30 8.56 14.44
CA ASP A 63 17.31 7.77 15.14
C ASP A 63 16.78 6.41 15.55
N ARG A 64 15.51 6.34 15.98
CA ARG A 64 14.85 5.07 16.28
C ARG A 64 14.65 4.22 15.03
N VAL A 65 14.18 4.80 13.93
CA VAL A 65 13.96 4.05 12.68
C VAL A 65 15.28 3.45 12.19
N LEU A 66 16.36 4.24 12.20
CA LEU A 66 17.69 3.78 11.80
C LEU A 66 18.23 2.71 12.76
N ALA A 67 18.05 2.87 14.07
CA ALA A 67 18.50 1.90 15.08
C ALA A 67 17.80 0.54 15.00
N ASN A 68 16.60 0.48 14.40
CA ASN A 68 15.84 -0.77 14.23
C ASN A 68 16.05 -1.43 12.86
N TYR A 69 16.89 -0.86 11.99
CA TYR A 69 17.16 -1.43 10.69
C TYR A 69 18.10 -2.65 10.82
N LYS A 70 17.58 -3.85 10.58
CA LYS A 70 18.30 -5.13 10.77
C LYS A 70 18.57 -5.92 9.48
N THR A 71 17.99 -5.49 8.37
CA THR A 71 18.03 -6.20 7.08
C THR A 71 19.19 -5.71 6.22
N ASP A 72 19.57 -6.49 5.20
CA ASP A 72 20.53 -6.03 4.19
C ASP A 72 19.91 -4.95 3.30
N ARG A 73 20.39 -3.71 3.46
CA ARG A 73 19.94 -2.54 2.69
C ARG A 73 20.26 -2.63 1.22
N ALA A 74 21.42 -3.18 0.88
CA ALA A 74 21.83 -3.33 -0.51
C ALA A 74 20.90 -4.31 -1.21
N ALA A 75 20.65 -5.46 -0.60
CA ALA A 75 19.74 -6.47 -1.13
C ALA A 75 18.30 -5.94 -1.33
N VAL A 76 17.76 -5.17 -0.37
CA VAL A 76 16.45 -4.50 -0.55
C VAL A 76 16.47 -3.56 -1.75
N CYS A 77 17.50 -2.71 -1.87
CA CYS A 77 17.59 -1.74 -2.97
C CYS A 77 17.79 -2.42 -4.33
N GLU A 78 18.52 -3.54 -4.39
CA GLU A 78 18.69 -4.35 -5.60
C GLU A 78 17.36 -4.95 -6.08
N ALA A 79 16.55 -5.52 -5.17
CA ALA A 79 15.22 -6.02 -5.49
C ALA A 79 14.29 -4.88 -5.98
N LEU A 80 14.30 -3.73 -5.29
CA LEU A 80 13.54 -2.55 -5.70
C LEU A 80 13.97 -2.05 -7.07
N GLU A 81 15.27 -1.97 -7.34
CA GLU A 81 15.78 -1.52 -8.62
C GLU A 81 15.36 -2.46 -9.75
N ARG A 82 15.49 -3.78 -9.56
CA ARG A 82 15.08 -4.79 -10.54
C ARG A 82 13.60 -4.64 -10.89
N MET A 83 12.72 -4.59 -9.89
CA MET A 83 11.28 -4.44 -10.11
C MET A 83 10.92 -3.12 -10.82
N ASN A 84 11.46 -1.99 -10.33
CA ASN A 84 11.15 -0.68 -10.90
C ASN A 84 11.66 -0.52 -12.33
N ARG A 85 12.77 -1.16 -12.71
CA ARG A 85 13.25 -1.18 -14.10
C ARG A 85 12.27 -1.89 -15.04
N VAL A 86 11.66 -3.00 -14.60
CA VAL A 86 10.60 -3.69 -15.38
C VAL A 86 9.42 -2.76 -15.63
N TRP A 87 9.06 -1.94 -14.64
CA TRP A 87 7.98 -0.96 -14.74
C TRP A 87 8.40 0.39 -15.36
N LYS A 88 9.51 0.41 -16.11
CA LYS A 88 10.02 1.59 -16.84
C LYS A 88 10.22 2.82 -15.93
N ALA A 89 10.69 2.62 -14.70
CA ALA A 89 10.92 3.70 -13.76
C ALA A 89 11.83 4.81 -14.30
N SER A 90 11.58 6.04 -13.85
CA SER A 90 12.38 7.20 -14.24
C SER A 90 13.76 7.19 -13.58
N GLU A 91 14.70 7.94 -14.16
CA GLU A 91 16.02 8.20 -13.55
C GLU A 91 15.90 8.76 -12.13
N LYS A 92 14.87 9.57 -11.85
CA LYS A 92 14.62 10.09 -10.51
C LYS A 92 14.22 9.00 -9.52
N THR A 93 13.40 8.03 -9.94
CA THR A 93 13.08 6.85 -9.11
C THR A 93 14.33 6.02 -8.84
N LEU A 94 15.14 5.76 -9.87
CA LEU A 94 16.40 5.01 -9.72
C LEU A 94 17.40 5.73 -8.79
N ALA A 95 17.50 7.06 -8.89
CA ALA A 95 18.30 7.87 -7.99
C ALA A 95 17.81 7.80 -6.54
N ASN A 96 16.48 7.77 -6.31
CA ASN A 96 15.92 7.59 -4.97
C ASN A 96 16.17 6.19 -4.41
N ILE A 97 16.14 5.14 -5.25
CA ILE A 97 16.56 3.79 -4.84
C ILE A 97 18.03 3.79 -4.44
N ASN A 98 18.88 4.49 -5.19
CA ASN A 98 20.28 4.65 -4.83
C ASN A 98 20.46 5.42 -3.52
N LEU A 99 19.68 6.47 -3.29
CA LEU A 99 19.67 7.21 -2.03
C LEU A 99 19.27 6.32 -0.85
N LEU A 100 18.35 5.37 -1.03
CA LEU A 100 17.96 4.43 0.02
C LEU A 100 19.09 3.51 0.48
N ARG A 101 20.14 3.34 -0.32
CA ARG A 101 21.34 2.57 0.05
C ARG A 101 22.15 3.25 1.17
N ASP A 102 22.02 4.56 1.33
CA ASP A 102 22.68 5.29 2.40
C ASP A 102 22.12 4.87 3.77
N ALA A 103 23.02 4.60 4.71
CA ALA A 103 22.67 4.11 6.05
C ALA A 103 21.79 5.09 6.85
N ASP A 104 21.81 6.38 6.51
CA ASP A 104 21.03 7.43 7.16
C ASP A 104 19.78 7.86 6.38
N CYS A 105 19.45 7.16 5.28
CA CYS A 105 18.25 7.41 4.49
C CYS A 105 17.02 6.70 5.05
N LEU A 106 15.89 7.44 5.06
CA LEU A 106 14.58 7.01 5.52
C LEU A 106 13.65 6.74 4.34
N ALA A 107 12.82 5.70 4.44
CA ALA A 107 11.72 5.48 3.51
C ALA A 107 10.44 6.11 4.09
N VAL A 108 9.74 6.90 3.27
CA VAL A 108 8.37 7.35 3.56
C VAL A 108 7.42 6.46 2.78
N VAL A 109 6.72 5.57 3.49
CA VAL A 109 5.90 4.53 2.88
C VAL A 109 4.42 4.89 2.98
N SER A 110 3.72 4.76 1.85
CA SER A 110 2.26 4.63 1.79
C SER A 110 1.93 3.44 0.89
N GLY A 111 0.67 3.04 0.78
CA GLY A 111 0.29 1.95 -0.11
C GLY A 111 -1.20 1.88 -0.39
N GLN A 112 -1.55 1.05 -1.36
CA GLN A 112 -2.91 0.69 -1.72
C GLN A 112 -2.93 -0.61 -2.54
N GLN A 113 -4.09 -1.27 -2.62
CA GLN A 113 -4.35 -2.33 -3.59
C GLN A 113 -4.20 -1.83 -5.04
N ALA A 114 -3.90 -2.76 -5.94
CA ALA A 114 -3.58 -2.51 -7.35
C ALA A 114 -4.85 -2.27 -8.21
N GLY A 115 -5.67 -1.27 -7.90
CA GLY A 115 -6.93 -1.01 -8.62
C GLY A 115 -6.76 -0.78 -10.13
N LEU A 116 -7.71 -1.27 -10.94
CA LEU A 116 -7.71 -1.13 -12.40
C LEU A 116 -7.47 0.33 -12.81
N PHE A 117 -6.57 0.54 -13.77
CA PHE A 117 -6.20 1.86 -14.32
C PHE A 117 -5.71 2.89 -13.28
N GLY A 118 -5.14 2.41 -12.16
CA GLY A 118 -4.66 3.26 -11.06
C GLY A 118 -5.64 3.32 -9.88
N GLY A 119 -6.83 2.75 -10.04
CA GLY A 119 -7.84 2.65 -8.99
C GLY A 119 -8.44 4.01 -8.60
N PRO A 120 -9.00 4.12 -7.40
CA PRO A 120 -9.62 5.36 -6.94
C PRO A 120 -8.59 6.47 -6.72
N LEU A 121 -9.02 7.74 -6.85
CA LEU A 121 -8.15 8.92 -6.77
C LEU A 121 -7.31 9.00 -5.49
N TYR A 122 -7.79 8.44 -4.38
CA TYR A 122 -7.01 8.42 -3.14
C TYR A 122 -5.72 7.61 -3.26
N THR A 123 -5.59 6.67 -4.21
CA THR A 123 -4.34 5.97 -4.53
C THR A 123 -3.25 6.98 -4.93
N ILE A 124 -3.60 7.90 -5.83
CA ILE A 124 -2.74 8.98 -6.30
C ILE A 124 -2.42 9.94 -5.15
N TYR A 125 -3.42 10.32 -4.34
CA TYR A 125 -3.20 11.21 -3.20
C TYR A 125 -2.30 10.60 -2.12
N LYS A 126 -2.40 9.30 -1.88
CA LYS A 126 -1.52 8.56 -0.98
C LYS A 126 -0.08 8.55 -1.48
N ALA A 127 0.12 8.29 -2.77
CA ALA A 127 1.43 8.36 -3.41
C ALA A 127 2.04 9.77 -3.31
N LEU A 128 1.29 10.80 -3.69
CA LEU A 128 1.73 12.19 -3.58
C LEU A 128 1.99 12.63 -2.14
N SER A 129 1.25 12.09 -1.16
CA SER A 129 1.50 12.37 0.26
C SER A 129 2.85 11.82 0.72
N ALA A 130 3.23 10.61 0.28
CA ALA A 130 4.54 10.04 0.55
C ALA A 130 5.66 10.87 -0.10
N VAL A 131 5.49 11.25 -1.37
CA VAL A 131 6.41 12.15 -2.10
C VAL A 131 6.58 13.46 -1.34
N LYS A 132 5.48 14.13 -1.01
CA LYS A 132 5.52 15.44 -0.38
C LYS A 132 6.16 15.39 1.00
N LEU A 133 5.88 14.35 1.78
CA LEU A 133 6.48 14.18 3.09
C LEU A 133 7.98 13.89 2.99
N ALA A 134 8.42 13.04 2.04
CA ALA A 134 9.84 12.81 1.77
C ALA A 134 10.56 14.12 1.38
N GLU A 135 9.99 14.90 0.46
CA GLU A 135 10.55 16.22 0.09
C GLU A 135 10.65 17.17 1.29
N CYS A 136 9.64 17.20 2.16
CA CYS A 136 9.64 18.02 3.37
C CYS A 136 10.71 17.58 4.39
N MET A 137 11.10 16.29 4.39
CA MET A 137 12.19 15.79 5.21
C MET A 137 13.55 16.16 4.59
N THR A 138 13.67 16.05 3.26
CA THR A 138 14.86 16.47 2.50
C THR A 138 15.19 17.94 2.66
N GLN A 139 14.18 18.81 2.58
CA GLN A 139 14.36 20.25 2.83
C GLN A 139 14.83 20.59 4.24
N ARG A 140 14.64 19.68 5.20
CA ARG A 140 15.11 19.81 6.59
C ARG A 140 16.46 19.12 6.84
N GLY A 141 17.15 18.72 5.78
CA GLY A 141 18.49 18.14 5.84
C GLY A 141 18.54 16.64 6.13
N LEU A 142 17.42 15.92 6.02
CA LEU A 142 17.39 14.46 6.13
C LEU A 142 17.40 13.81 4.75
N LYS A 143 17.94 12.60 4.62
CA LYS A 143 17.75 11.81 3.40
C LYS A 143 16.44 11.04 3.51
N ALA A 144 15.52 11.26 2.58
CA ALA A 144 14.25 10.56 2.54
C ALA A 144 13.83 10.23 1.10
N ALA A 145 13.33 9.02 0.88
CA ALA A 145 12.80 8.57 -0.39
C ALA A 145 11.34 8.10 -0.26
N PRO A 146 10.46 8.45 -1.22
CA PRO A 146 9.07 8.02 -1.20
C PRO A 146 8.90 6.62 -1.78
N VAL A 147 8.18 5.77 -1.05
CA VAL A 147 7.90 4.38 -1.43
C VAL A 147 6.38 4.15 -1.44
N PHE A 148 5.89 3.45 -2.46
CA PHE A 148 4.50 3.04 -2.58
C PHE A 148 4.41 1.52 -2.59
N TRP A 149 3.78 0.98 -1.55
CA TRP A 149 3.49 -0.44 -1.38
C TRP A 149 2.25 -0.82 -2.19
N ILE A 150 2.43 -1.67 -3.19
CA ILE A 150 1.35 -2.23 -4.00
C ILE A 150 0.86 -3.49 -3.28
N ALA A 151 -0.37 -3.49 -2.76
CA ALA A 151 -0.90 -4.61 -1.98
C ALA A 151 -1.36 -5.77 -2.89
N THR A 152 -0.42 -6.40 -3.59
CA THR A 152 -0.62 -7.52 -4.53
C THR A 152 -0.88 -8.87 -3.84
N GLU A 153 -0.51 -9.01 -2.58
CA GLU A 153 -0.75 -10.19 -1.74
C GLU A 153 -2.21 -10.35 -1.29
N ASP A 154 -3.02 -9.30 -1.44
CA ASP A 154 -4.46 -9.41 -1.23
C ASP A 154 -5.07 -10.31 -2.31
N HIS A 155 -6.18 -10.96 -2.00
CA HIS A 155 -6.91 -11.88 -2.88
C HIS A 155 -8.27 -11.32 -3.31
N ASP A 156 -8.70 -10.16 -2.77
CA ASP A 156 -9.95 -9.52 -3.17
C ASP A 156 -9.83 -8.85 -4.55
N PHE A 157 -9.87 -9.66 -5.60
CA PHE A 157 -9.81 -9.17 -6.98
C PHE A 157 -11.05 -8.35 -7.35
N ALA A 158 -12.22 -8.67 -6.79
CA ALA A 158 -13.46 -7.96 -7.09
C ALA A 158 -13.40 -6.48 -6.69
N GLU A 159 -12.69 -6.14 -5.62
CA GLU A 159 -12.47 -4.75 -5.19
C GLU A 159 -11.63 -3.96 -6.21
N VAL A 160 -10.67 -4.62 -6.88
CA VAL A 160 -9.72 -3.95 -7.78
C VAL A 160 -10.06 -4.06 -9.26
N ALA A 161 -10.88 -5.02 -9.68
CA ALA A 161 -11.14 -5.37 -11.08
C ALA A 161 -11.91 -4.31 -11.89
N ALA A 162 -12.28 -3.17 -11.29
CA ALA A 162 -13.04 -2.14 -11.97
C ALA A 162 -12.56 -0.72 -11.65
N ALA A 163 -12.77 0.18 -12.61
CA ALA A 163 -12.51 1.61 -12.49
C ALA A 163 -13.81 2.40 -12.67
N GLY A 164 -14.08 3.30 -11.73
CA GLY A 164 -15.15 4.29 -11.83
C GLY A 164 -14.62 5.61 -12.41
N PHE A 165 -15.40 6.27 -13.26
CA PHE A 165 -15.02 7.53 -13.90
C PHE A 165 -16.25 8.39 -14.20
N ILE A 166 -16.04 9.67 -14.52
CA ILE A 166 -17.11 10.54 -15.02
C ILE A 166 -17.07 10.48 -16.55
N ASN A 167 -18.18 10.08 -17.17
CA ASN A 167 -18.27 9.93 -18.62
C ASN A 167 -18.55 11.27 -19.32
N ARG A 168 -18.61 11.25 -20.67
CA ARG A 168 -18.93 12.43 -21.49
C ARG A 168 -20.30 13.06 -21.22
N ASP A 169 -21.23 12.31 -20.64
CA ASP A 169 -22.58 12.75 -20.28
C ASP A 169 -22.66 13.28 -18.84
N CYS A 170 -21.52 13.42 -18.15
CA CYS A 170 -21.40 13.82 -16.74
C CYS A 170 -22.01 12.83 -15.74
N ASP A 171 -22.20 11.59 -16.14
CA ASP A 171 -22.66 10.50 -15.30
C ASP A 171 -21.50 9.66 -14.76
N LEU A 172 -21.74 8.95 -13.65
CA LEU A 172 -20.80 7.98 -13.12
C LEU A 172 -20.80 6.72 -13.99
N GLY A 173 -19.73 6.54 -14.75
CA GLY A 173 -19.44 5.33 -15.52
C GLY A 173 -18.58 4.34 -14.73
N ARG A 174 -18.63 3.07 -15.15
CA ARG A 174 -17.75 2.01 -14.64
C ARG A 174 -17.34 1.10 -15.78
N VAL A 175 -16.07 0.73 -15.81
CA VAL A 175 -15.52 -0.34 -16.66
C VAL A 175 -14.81 -1.34 -15.77
N GLY A 176 -14.74 -2.59 -16.21
CA GLY A 176 -14.05 -3.63 -15.48
C GLY A 176 -13.54 -4.72 -16.40
N VAL A 177 -12.69 -5.56 -15.83
CA VAL A 177 -12.26 -6.82 -16.44
C VAL A 177 -13.07 -7.99 -15.84
N PRO A 178 -13.22 -9.12 -16.56
CA PRO A 178 -13.99 -10.27 -16.07
C PRO A 178 -13.37 -10.83 -14.79
N LEU A 179 -14.22 -11.19 -13.82
CA LEU A 179 -13.77 -11.74 -12.54
C LEU A 179 -13.24 -13.17 -12.70
N GLU A 180 -13.69 -13.88 -13.72
CA GLU A 180 -13.31 -15.26 -14.05
C GLU A 180 -11.83 -15.40 -14.44
N MET A 181 -11.11 -14.28 -14.62
CA MET A 181 -9.65 -14.27 -14.80
C MET A 181 -8.89 -14.64 -13.52
N HIS A 182 -9.56 -14.59 -12.37
CA HIS A 182 -8.98 -14.80 -11.06
C HIS A 182 -9.66 -16.00 -10.39
N ARG A 183 -8.85 -16.77 -9.67
CA ARG A 183 -9.36 -17.76 -8.72
C ARG A 183 -9.39 -17.09 -7.35
N ASP A 184 -10.53 -17.12 -6.68
CA ASP A 184 -10.76 -16.39 -5.41
C ASP A 184 -9.68 -16.60 -4.34
N ASP A 185 -8.98 -17.73 -4.37
CA ASP A 185 -7.97 -18.10 -3.39
C ASP A 185 -6.55 -17.61 -3.72
N VAL A 186 -6.26 -17.12 -4.93
CA VAL A 186 -4.89 -16.68 -5.27
C VAL A 186 -4.69 -15.17 -5.04
N PRO A 187 -3.47 -14.70 -4.74
CA PRO A 187 -3.20 -13.27 -4.69
C PRO A 187 -3.48 -12.53 -6.01
N VAL A 188 -3.93 -11.28 -5.93
CA VAL A 188 -4.20 -10.38 -7.06
C VAL A 188 -2.96 -10.21 -7.94
N GLY A 189 -1.76 -10.17 -7.36
CA GLY A 189 -0.52 -10.10 -8.12
C GLY A 189 -0.27 -11.29 -9.05
N CYS A 190 -0.89 -12.44 -8.77
CA CYS A 190 -0.78 -13.64 -9.60
C CYS A 190 -1.72 -13.62 -10.82
N VAL A 191 -2.71 -12.73 -10.85
CA VAL A 191 -3.66 -12.58 -11.97
C VAL A 191 -2.91 -12.18 -13.24
N THR A 192 -3.14 -12.92 -14.31
CA THR A 192 -2.60 -12.61 -15.65
C THR A 192 -3.71 -12.00 -16.49
N LEU A 193 -3.45 -10.83 -17.08
CA LEU A 193 -4.39 -10.18 -17.98
C LEU A 193 -4.62 -11.03 -19.23
N ASN A 194 -5.88 -11.15 -19.67
CA ASN A 194 -6.23 -11.79 -20.94
C ASN A 194 -6.72 -10.74 -21.97
N GLU A 195 -7.17 -11.20 -23.14
CA GLU A 195 -7.61 -10.32 -24.24
C GLU A 195 -8.75 -9.36 -23.87
N SER A 196 -9.56 -9.68 -22.84
CA SER A 196 -10.66 -8.81 -22.40
C SER A 196 -10.22 -7.40 -22.02
N VAL A 197 -8.97 -7.23 -21.56
CA VAL A 197 -8.46 -5.92 -21.15
C VAL A 197 -8.43 -4.92 -22.30
N ARG A 198 -8.25 -5.40 -23.55
CA ARG A 198 -8.25 -4.53 -24.73
C ARG A 198 -9.64 -3.96 -25.00
N GLU A 199 -10.67 -4.77 -24.81
CA GLU A 199 -12.07 -4.34 -24.89
C GLU A 199 -12.40 -3.37 -23.76
N THR A 200 -11.95 -3.65 -22.53
CA THR A 200 -12.13 -2.74 -21.38
C THR A 200 -11.52 -1.36 -21.65
N ILE A 201 -10.31 -1.29 -22.24
CA ILE A 201 -9.68 -0.02 -22.63
C ILE A 201 -10.51 0.68 -23.71
N GLN A 202 -10.94 -0.05 -24.74
CA GLN A 202 -11.74 0.52 -25.83
C GLN A 202 -13.07 1.11 -25.30
N ASN A 203 -13.74 0.39 -24.38
CA ASN A 203 -14.97 0.84 -23.74
C ASN A 203 -14.74 2.10 -22.89
N LEU A 204 -13.63 2.18 -22.16
CA LEU A 204 -13.26 3.38 -21.41
C LEU A 204 -13.07 4.58 -22.34
N MET A 205 -12.24 4.43 -23.39
CA MET A 205 -11.96 5.52 -24.33
C MET A 205 -13.22 5.95 -25.09
N GLY A 206 -14.12 5.02 -25.42
CA GLY A 206 -15.41 5.31 -26.03
C GLY A 206 -16.39 6.06 -25.12
N ALA A 207 -16.25 5.95 -23.80
CA ALA A 207 -17.12 6.62 -22.83
C ALA A 207 -16.58 8.00 -22.39
N LEU A 208 -15.26 8.19 -22.40
CA LEU A 208 -14.62 9.46 -22.05
C LEU A 208 -14.82 10.53 -23.15
N PRO A 209 -14.82 11.82 -22.80
CA PRO A 209 -14.78 12.89 -23.80
C PRO A 209 -13.44 12.89 -24.54
N GLN A 210 -13.48 13.20 -25.84
CA GLN A 210 -12.25 13.35 -26.63
C GLN A 210 -11.58 14.69 -26.30
N THR A 211 -10.30 14.64 -25.96
CA THR A 211 -9.47 15.81 -25.61
C THR A 211 -8.08 15.65 -26.23
N GLU A 212 -7.25 16.67 -26.14
CA GLU A 212 -5.84 16.61 -26.52
C GLU A 212 -5.02 15.58 -25.72
N PHE A 213 -5.53 15.11 -24.57
CA PHE A 213 -4.87 14.11 -23.71
C PHE A 213 -5.32 12.67 -24.00
N SER A 214 -6.34 12.47 -24.83
CA SER A 214 -6.96 11.15 -25.04
C SER A 214 -6.00 10.14 -25.66
N GLU A 215 -5.16 10.57 -26.62
CA GLU A 215 -4.19 9.69 -27.28
C GLU A 215 -3.10 9.22 -26.32
N ASP A 216 -2.57 10.11 -25.48
CA ASP A 216 -1.55 9.78 -24.49
C ASP A 216 -2.09 8.83 -23.41
N LEU A 217 -3.33 9.05 -22.95
CA LEU A 217 -3.99 8.15 -22.01
C LEU A 217 -4.20 6.76 -22.62
N GLU A 218 -4.74 6.67 -23.83
CA GLU A 218 -4.96 5.40 -24.51
C GLU A 218 -3.64 4.64 -24.68
N LYS A 219 -2.59 5.33 -25.13
CA LYS A 219 -1.26 4.76 -25.27
C LYS A 219 -0.73 4.23 -23.95
N LEU A 220 -0.80 5.01 -22.88
CA LEU A 220 -0.37 4.58 -21.54
C LEU A 220 -1.10 3.30 -21.11
N LEU A 221 -2.43 3.27 -21.23
CA LEU A 221 -3.22 2.12 -20.81
C LEU A 221 -2.92 0.88 -21.66
N ARG A 222 -2.79 1.01 -22.99
CA ARG A 222 -2.45 -0.11 -23.87
C ARG A 222 -1.05 -0.66 -23.65
N GLU A 223 -0.08 0.20 -23.32
CA GLU A 223 1.28 -0.24 -22.98
C GLU A 223 1.36 -0.89 -21.58
N ALA A 224 0.52 -0.43 -20.64
CA ALA A 224 0.50 -0.93 -19.28
C ALA A 224 -0.30 -2.24 -19.15
N TYR A 225 -1.48 -2.32 -19.76
CA TYR A 225 -2.42 -3.41 -19.64
C TYR A 225 -2.45 -4.26 -20.91
N GLU A 226 -1.48 -5.14 -21.03
CA GLU A 226 -1.31 -6.05 -22.16
C GLU A 226 -1.64 -7.50 -21.77
N PRO A 227 -2.31 -8.29 -22.66
CA PRO A 227 -2.50 -9.72 -22.43
C PRO A 227 -1.18 -10.43 -22.11
N GLY A 228 -1.18 -11.31 -21.11
CA GLY A 228 -0.01 -12.04 -20.62
C GLY A 228 0.78 -11.32 -19.52
N ARG A 229 0.55 -10.02 -19.27
CA ARG A 229 1.17 -9.30 -18.14
C ARG A 229 0.43 -9.59 -16.83
N LYS A 230 1.16 -9.55 -15.71
CA LYS A 230 0.55 -9.61 -14.37
C LYS A 230 -0.22 -8.32 -14.06
N TYR A 231 -1.31 -8.47 -13.31
CA TYR A 231 -2.20 -7.38 -12.96
C TYR A 231 -1.49 -6.30 -12.12
N GLY A 232 -0.69 -6.73 -11.14
CA GLY A 232 0.16 -5.84 -10.33
C GLY A 232 1.18 -5.05 -11.16
N ASP A 233 1.82 -5.70 -12.15
CA ASP A 233 2.76 -5.04 -13.06
C ASP A 233 2.09 -3.96 -13.92
N ALA A 234 0.88 -4.23 -14.41
CA ALA A 234 0.12 -3.26 -15.20
C ALA A 234 -0.23 -2.01 -14.37
N PHE A 235 -0.66 -2.20 -13.12
CA PHE A 235 -0.85 -1.11 -12.17
C PHE A 235 0.45 -0.34 -11.92
N ALA A 236 1.55 -1.06 -11.68
CA ALA A 236 2.86 -0.45 -11.43
C ALA A 236 3.35 0.39 -12.61
N CYS A 237 3.15 -0.06 -13.85
CA CYS A 237 3.46 0.73 -15.05
C CYS A 237 2.69 2.05 -15.11
N VAL A 238 1.40 2.06 -14.79
CA VAL A 238 0.61 3.31 -14.74
C VAL A 238 1.12 4.23 -13.65
N MET A 239 1.33 3.72 -12.43
CA MET A 239 1.84 4.52 -11.32
C MET A 239 3.23 5.09 -11.60
N SER A 240 4.11 4.29 -12.21
CA SER A 240 5.45 4.70 -12.64
C SER A 240 5.39 5.87 -13.64
N ALA A 241 4.51 5.79 -14.64
CA ALA A 241 4.32 6.86 -15.61
C ALA A 241 3.79 8.15 -14.97
N LEU A 242 2.72 8.04 -14.17
CA LEU A 242 2.09 9.18 -13.48
C LEU A 242 3.03 9.85 -12.48
N MET A 243 3.95 9.10 -11.88
CA MET A 243 4.84 9.57 -10.81
C MET A 243 6.29 9.77 -11.27
N SER A 244 6.54 9.68 -12.57
CA SER A 244 7.87 9.73 -13.19
C SER A 244 8.68 10.95 -12.76
N GLN A 245 8.05 12.13 -12.67
CA GLN A 245 8.70 13.39 -12.25
C GLN A 245 8.92 13.48 -10.72
N HIS A 246 8.31 12.58 -9.94
CA HIS A 246 8.33 12.61 -8.49
C HIS A 246 9.26 11.57 -7.87
N GLY A 247 9.79 10.63 -8.67
CA GLY A 247 10.75 9.63 -8.21
C GLY A 247 10.14 8.64 -7.22
N LEU A 248 8.86 8.32 -7.35
CA LEU A 248 8.18 7.35 -6.51
C LEU A 248 8.78 5.96 -6.75
N ILE A 249 9.17 5.29 -5.67
CA ILE A 249 9.65 3.90 -5.70
C ILE A 249 8.45 2.99 -5.49
N LEU A 250 8.21 2.07 -6.41
CA LEU A 250 7.15 1.07 -6.28
C LEU A 250 7.70 -0.17 -5.59
N PHE A 251 6.90 -0.77 -4.71
CA PHE A 251 7.25 -1.96 -3.93
C PHE A 251 6.15 -3.01 -4.11
N ASP A 252 6.52 -4.20 -4.60
CA ASP A 252 5.64 -5.36 -4.66
C ASP A 252 6.09 -6.40 -3.60
N PRO A 253 5.25 -6.71 -2.60
CA PRO A 253 5.58 -7.67 -1.54
C PRO A 253 5.62 -9.13 -1.98
N LEU A 254 5.13 -9.49 -3.17
CA LEU A 254 5.23 -10.85 -3.69
C LEU A 254 6.64 -11.19 -4.21
N ASP A 255 7.57 -10.24 -4.22
CA ASP A 255 8.94 -10.52 -4.66
C ASP A 255 9.66 -11.51 -3.74
N SER A 256 10.09 -12.63 -4.31
CA SER A 256 10.70 -13.74 -3.56
C SER A 256 11.99 -13.37 -2.84
N GLN A 257 12.78 -12.41 -3.35
CA GLN A 257 13.98 -11.94 -2.64
C GLN A 257 13.61 -11.12 -1.41
N LEU A 258 12.57 -10.27 -1.51
CA LEU A 258 12.07 -9.51 -0.38
C LEU A 258 11.45 -10.42 0.70
N LYS A 259 10.74 -11.48 0.30
CA LYS A 259 10.25 -12.52 1.20
C LYS A 259 11.38 -13.18 1.99
N LYS A 260 12.48 -13.53 1.32
CA LYS A 260 13.68 -14.11 1.94
C LYS A 260 14.33 -13.17 2.95
N LEU A 261 14.38 -11.87 2.64
CA LEU A 261 14.87 -10.86 3.57
C LEU A 261 13.94 -10.65 4.77
N ALA A 262 12.64 -10.95 4.62
CA ALA A 262 11.63 -10.87 5.68
C ALA A 262 11.48 -12.16 6.50
N ALA A 263 12.15 -13.26 6.14
CA ALA A 263 12.03 -14.56 6.83
C ALA A 263 12.19 -14.47 8.37
N PRO A 264 13.16 -13.71 8.94
CA PRO A 264 13.26 -13.58 10.39
C PRO A 264 12.04 -12.90 11.03
N LEU A 265 11.38 -11.97 10.32
CA LEU A 265 10.17 -11.32 10.78
C LEU A 265 8.98 -12.28 10.77
N TYR A 266 8.83 -13.07 9.70
CA TYR A 266 7.76 -14.07 9.61
C TYR A 266 7.92 -15.16 10.66
N SER A 267 9.15 -15.63 10.88
CA SER A 267 9.46 -16.61 11.93
C SER A 267 9.12 -16.08 13.33
N ASP A 268 9.54 -14.86 13.68
CA ASP A 268 9.19 -14.24 14.98
C ASP A 268 7.67 -14.05 15.13
N ALA A 269 6.99 -13.60 14.07
CA ALA A 269 5.54 -13.43 14.06
C ALA A 269 4.80 -14.76 14.26
N ALA A 270 5.27 -15.85 13.64
CA ALA A 270 4.72 -17.19 13.82
C ALA A 270 4.88 -17.68 15.27
N LEU A 271 6.10 -17.56 15.84
CA LEU A 271 6.36 -17.94 17.24
C LEU A 271 5.48 -17.17 18.23
N ARG A 272 5.21 -15.90 17.94
CA ARG A 272 4.43 -14.99 18.78
C ARG A 272 2.97 -14.88 18.36
N ALA A 273 2.48 -15.78 17.50
CA ALA A 273 1.16 -15.66 16.89
C ALA A 273 0.02 -15.46 17.90
N HIS A 274 -0.01 -16.28 18.95
CA HIS A 274 -1.05 -16.16 19.98
C HIS A 274 -0.92 -14.87 20.81
N GLU A 275 0.30 -14.45 21.14
CA GLU A 275 0.55 -13.18 21.84
C GLU A 275 0.02 -12.00 21.00
N ILE A 276 0.31 -12.01 19.70
CA ILE A 276 -0.15 -10.98 18.76
C ILE A 276 -1.68 -10.97 18.67
N ALA A 277 -2.33 -12.12 18.48
CA ALA A 277 -3.78 -12.23 18.37
C ALA A 277 -4.49 -11.69 19.63
N VAL A 278 -4.04 -12.11 20.82
CA VAL A 278 -4.58 -11.61 22.10
C VAL A 278 -4.33 -10.11 22.27
N ALA A 279 -3.16 -9.62 21.87
CA ALA A 279 -2.84 -8.19 21.96
C ALA A 279 -3.72 -7.33 21.04
N ILE A 280 -4.03 -7.81 19.82
CA ILE A 280 -4.92 -7.10 18.89
C ILE A 280 -6.36 -7.09 19.44
N GLU A 281 -6.87 -8.24 19.90
CA GLU A 281 -8.23 -8.33 20.45
C GLU A 281 -8.40 -7.43 21.67
N LYS A 282 -7.46 -7.49 22.63
CA LYS A 282 -7.45 -6.61 23.79
C LYS A 282 -7.41 -5.14 23.38
N ARG A 283 -6.60 -4.78 22.37
CA ARG A 283 -6.50 -3.40 21.88
C ARG A 283 -7.81 -2.94 21.24
N SER A 284 -8.48 -3.79 20.47
CA SER A 284 -9.80 -3.52 19.89
C SER A 284 -10.86 -3.31 20.97
N GLN A 285 -10.87 -4.14 22.02
CA GLN A 285 -11.78 -3.96 23.17
C GLN A 285 -11.52 -2.64 23.91
N GLU A 286 -10.27 -2.27 24.16
CA GLU A 286 -9.91 -0.98 24.78
C GLU A 286 -10.37 0.21 23.92
N LEU A 287 -10.25 0.10 22.59
CA LEU A 287 -10.66 1.14 21.64
C LEU A 287 -12.19 1.32 21.64
N VAL A 288 -12.94 0.23 21.64
CA VAL A 288 -14.42 0.24 21.74
C VAL A 288 -14.88 0.77 23.08
N ALA A 289 -14.27 0.34 24.19
CA ALA A 289 -14.56 0.84 25.53
C ALA A 289 -14.30 2.34 25.68
N SER A 290 -13.39 2.90 24.86
CA SER A 290 -13.10 4.34 24.80
C SER A 290 -14.10 5.12 23.93
N GLY A 291 -15.14 4.47 23.39
CA GLY A 291 -16.19 5.09 22.59
C GLY A 291 -15.85 5.25 21.10
N TYR A 292 -14.88 4.48 20.60
CA TYR A 292 -14.53 4.40 19.19
C TYR A 292 -15.05 3.08 18.57
N HIS A 293 -14.87 2.89 17.26
CA HIS A 293 -15.21 1.63 16.57
C HIS A 293 -13.97 0.73 16.49
N ALA A 294 -14.18 -0.59 16.42
CA ALA A 294 -13.10 -1.52 16.13
C ALA A 294 -12.61 -1.33 14.68
N GLN A 295 -11.30 -1.31 14.47
CA GLN A 295 -10.70 -1.13 13.14
C GLN A 295 -10.53 -2.45 12.39
N VAL A 296 -10.27 -3.52 13.14
CA VAL A 296 -10.11 -4.90 12.66
C VAL A 296 -10.79 -5.83 13.66
N ASN A 297 -11.34 -6.94 13.17
CA ASN A 297 -12.03 -7.95 13.99
C ASN A 297 -11.38 -9.34 13.87
N PRO A 298 -10.06 -9.51 14.10
CA PRO A 298 -9.47 -10.84 14.17
C PRO A 298 -9.92 -11.52 15.47
N SER A 299 -10.14 -12.83 15.42
CA SER A 299 -10.37 -13.60 16.65
C SER A 299 -9.05 -13.82 17.41
N GLU A 300 -9.13 -14.13 18.70
CA GLU A 300 -7.97 -14.61 19.49
C GLU A 300 -7.30 -15.87 18.92
N ASN A 301 -8.01 -16.56 18.02
CA ASN A 301 -7.56 -17.74 17.31
C ASN A 301 -6.99 -17.42 15.92
N SER A 302 -6.89 -16.15 15.53
CA SER A 302 -6.25 -15.77 14.27
C SER A 302 -4.75 -16.07 14.30
N PHE A 303 -4.19 -16.31 13.10
CA PHE A 303 -2.76 -16.35 12.87
C PHE A 303 -2.34 -15.08 12.10
N PRO A 304 -1.17 -14.48 12.40
CA PRO A 304 -0.76 -13.22 11.80
C PRO A 304 -0.24 -13.35 10.35
N LEU A 305 -0.13 -14.57 9.82
CA LEU A 305 0.36 -14.87 8.48
C LEU A 305 -0.67 -15.72 7.71
N PHE A 306 -0.51 -15.75 6.39
CA PHE A 306 -1.24 -16.65 5.49
C PHE A 306 -0.28 -17.72 4.96
N LEU A 307 -0.78 -18.92 4.73
CA LEU A 307 -0.04 -20.00 4.08
C LEU A 307 -0.36 -19.99 2.59
N HIS A 308 0.66 -19.99 1.75
CA HIS A 308 0.48 -20.23 0.31
C HIS A 308 0.79 -21.70 0.02
N ASP A 309 -0.09 -22.40 -0.70
CA ASP A 309 0.17 -23.78 -1.13
C ASP A 309 0.92 -23.84 -2.48
N GLU A 310 1.22 -25.06 -2.93
CA GLU A 310 1.93 -25.31 -4.21
C GLU A 310 1.17 -24.77 -5.43
N ASP A 311 -0.15 -24.63 -5.34
CA ASP A 311 -1.03 -24.09 -6.39
C ASP A 311 -1.15 -22.55 -6.31
N GLY A 312 -0.50 -21.92 -5.33
CA GLY A 312 -0.49 -20.48 -5.09
C GLY A 312 -1.75 -19.96 -4.37
N ALA A 313 -2.58 -20.85 -3.83
CA ALA A 313 -3.75 -20.47 -3.06
C ALA A 313 -3.38 -20.04 -1.64
N ARG A 314 -4.07 -19.01 -1.15
CA ARG A 314 -3.80 -18.30 0.09
C ARG A 314 -4.78 -18.72 1.18
N HIS A 315 -4.25 -19.37 2.21
CA HIS A 315 -5.02 -19.94 3.29
C HIS A 315 -4.88 -19.15 4.59
N ALA A 316 -6.02 -18.79 5.18
CA ALA A 316 -6.06 -18.28 6.55
C ALA A 316 -5.89 -19.44 7.54
N LEU A 317 -5.04 -19.24 8.55
CA LEU A 317 -4.79 -20.21 9.62
C LEU A 317 -5.60 -19.84 10.87
N THR A 318 -6.18 -20.85 11.52
CA THR A 318 -6.94 -20.68 12.77
C THR A 318 -6.41 -21.59 13.86
N ARG A 319 -6.29 -21.06 15.07
CA ARG A 319 -5.88 -21.78 16.28
C ARG A 319 -7.03 -22.65 16.81
N ASN A 320 -6.76 -23.90 17.10
CA ASN A 320 -7.70 -24.84 17.69
C ASN A 320 -7.58 -24.91 19.22
N ALA A 321 -8.43 -25.71 19.86
CA ALA A 321 -8.46 -25.89 21.32
C ALA A 321 -7.17 -26.52 21.88
N ASN A 322 -6.45 -27.31 21.08
CA ASN A 322 -5.17 -27.91 21.45
C ASN A 322 -3.98 -26.94 21.31
N GLY A 323 -4.23 -25.72 20.83
CA GLY A 323 -3.23 -24.69 20.62
C GLY A 323 -2.38 -24.85 19.37
N LYS A 324 -2.80 -25.74 18.46
CA LYS A 324 -2.25 -25.86 17.10
C LYS A 324 -3.04 -25.02 16.12
N TYR A 325 -2.53 -24.87 14.90
CA TYR A 325 -3.12 -24.09 13.83
C TYR A 325 -3.36 -24.97 12.60
N GLN A 326 -4.43 -24.69 11.88
CA GLN A 326 -4.85 -25.43 10.70
C GLN A 326 -5.49 -24.50 9.67
N THR A 327 -5.44 -24.90 8.40
CA THR A 327 -6.27 -24.28 7.35
C THR A 327 -7.71 -24.77 7.47
N LYS A 328 -8.65 -24.09 6.79
CA LYS A 328 -10.03 -24.59 6.69
C LYS A 328 -10.15 -25.79 5.75
N ALA A 329 -9.22 -25.96 4.83
CA ALA A 329 -9.30 -26.93 3.73
C ALA A 329 -8.80 -28.32 4.14
N ASP A 330 -7.61 -28.42 4.72
CA ASP A 330 -6.90 -29.71 4.84
C ASP A 330 -6.96 -30.33 6.23
N GLY A 331 -7.36 -29.56 7.26
CA GLY A 331 -7.52 -30.05 8.63
C GLY A 331 -6.23 -30.51 9.32
N GLU A 332 -5.08 -30.46 8.64
CA GLU A 332 -3.77 -30.75 9.23
C GLU A 332 -3.40 -29.70 10.29
N GLU A 333 -2.92 -30.19 11.44
CA GLU A 333 -2.64 -29.36 12.60
C GLU A 333 -1.14 -29.21 12.86
N HIS A 334 -0.65 -27.98 12.74
CA HIS A 334 0.75 -27.63 13.00
C HIS A 334 0.90 -26.66 14.17
N SER A 335 2.01 -26.74 14.87
CA SER A 335 2.39 -25.82 15.94
C SER A 335 2.94 -24.50 15.39
N ALA A 336 2.94 -23.46 16.22
CA ALA A 336 3.61 -22.19 15.90
C ALA A 336 5.10 -22.37 15.58
N ALA A 337 5.77 -23.35 16.21
CA ALA A 337 7.19 -23.63 15.98
C ALA A 337 7.44 -24.25 14.60
N GLU A 338 6.53 -25.11 14.13
CA GLU A 338 6.59 -25.67 12.77
C GLU A 338 6.42 -24.57 11.72
N PHE A 339 5.41 -23.70 11.88
CA PHE A 339 5.25 -22.54 10.98
C PHE A 339 6.43 -21.57 11.02
N ALA A 340 7.07 -21.39 12.18
CA ALA A 340 8.25 -20.54 12.29
C ALA A 340 9.47 -21.14 11.57
N ASP A 341 9.66 -22.46 11.64
CA ASP A 341 10.69 -23.17 10.87
C ASP A 341 10.43 -23.05 9.37
N TRP A 342 9.19 -23.26 8.93
CA TRP A 342 8.79 -23.10 7.53
C TRP A 342 9.03 -21.68 7.05
N ALA A 343 8.57 -20.66 7.77
CA ALA A 343 8.80 -19.25 7.45
C ALA A 343 10.30 -18.88 7.40
N SER A 344 11.17 -19.66 8.04
CA SER A 344 12.62 -19.44 7.99
C SER A 344 13.28 -20.08 6.76
N ARG A 345 12.74 -21.22 6.29
CA ARG A 345 13.28 -21.98 5.15
C ARG A 345 12.65 -21.60 3.81
N GLU A 346 11.34 -21.37 3.82
CA GLU A 346 10.45 -21.17 2.68
C GLU A 346 9.48 -20.01 3.00
N PRO A 347 9.98 -18.75 3.05
CA PRO A 347 9.18 -17.57 3.39
C PRO A 347 8.28 -17.03 2.26
N GLU A 348 8.54 -17.43 1.02
CA GLU A 348 7.70 -17.14 -0.15
C GLU A 348 6.33 -17.81 -0.08
#